data_AF-A0A290Z015-F1
#
_entry.id   AF-A0A290Z015-F1
#
_cell.length_a   1.000
_cell.length_b   1.000
_cell.length_c   1.000
_cell.angle_alpha   90.00
_cell.angle_beta   90.00
_cell.angle_gamma   90.00
#
_symmetry.space_group_name_H-M   'P 1'
#
loop_
_entity.id
_entity.type
_entity.pdbx_description
1 polymer ?
#
loop_
_entity_poly.entity_id
_entity_poly.type
_entity_poly.pdbx_seq_one_letter_code
_entity_poly.pdbx_strand_id
1 'polypeptide(L)'
;MSDLDVVRARLRPPHQPGPGLPPLPDGTWADIDYADHAAADFPPLEHLRRALSLPDGQRLKALEAWRRLAPRSDNWWYNEIGAPRLVGDALLGADLDRAQRATWGTWLAEQAGPVPMTGQNLVWAQGIELRRGLVEDDPELVRRAVARMSEVLRTGDGEGIQEDLSFHQHGPQLYSGGYGASLVADLALWVRAVHGTPWAFGAAEVRLLADFLVDGQQWAVHGGGFDFTTMGREIARADAHHRTADLRTAVLRLLECDPPRGAELTAFHDRLAGHGAPLVGTRWYPRSDYLVHRRPGWSLSVRMSSGRTVPTECLNGENLLGRHLGDGVAALRLGDQAEDGYRSVLPVWDWARLPGVTAEQGRSLRPRPDQPRGGGEAIGWTDGENGVAALRLAGVEGFTEGWKAWFCFADAVVALGAGITAPDAVGPVVTTIDQRLADHGSVTYVPMTTGHFSGVERRTGSWRDLSGVESGRPVEADVFVMGFDHGARPENASYACLIAPGDELPEVEVLANRVDRQAVRCGSVVLERSMAG
;
A
#
# COMPACT_ATOMS: atom_id res chain seq x y z
N MET A 1 38.42 12.91 2.56
CA MET A 1 37.19 12.68 1.76
C MET A 1 36.26 13.83 2.11
N SER A 2 35.78 14.60 1.12
CA SER A 2 34.81 15.67 1.41
C SER A 2 33.46 15.08 1.81
N ASP A 3 32.59 15.86 2.46
CA ASP A 3 31.24 15.40 2.77
C ASP A 3 30.45 15.00 1.50
N LEU A 4 30.66 15.71 0.39
CA LEU A 4 30.10 15.34 -0.91
C LEU A 4 30.58 13.97 -1.38
N ASP A 5 31.87 13.66 -1.22
CA ASP A 5 32.43 12.35 -1.58
C ASP A 5 31.84 11.22 -0.71
N VAL A 6 31.62 11.48 0.58
CA VAL A 6 30.95 10.52 1.48
C VAL A 6 29.53 10.21 0.99
N VAL A 7 28.75 11.24 0.67
CA VAL A 7 27.38 11.08 0.16
C VAL A 7 27.37 10.35 -1.19
N ARG A 8 28.24 10.72 -2.13
CA ARG A 8 28.38 10.01 -3.42
C ARG A 8 28.69 8.54 -3.24
N ALA A 9 29.66 8.21 -2.38
CA ALA A 9 30.06 6.82 -2.14
C ALA A 9 28.90 5.97 -1.60
N ARG A 10 28.04 6.55 -0.75
CA ARG A 10 26.86 5.87 -0.18
C ARG A 10 25.70 5.71 -1.16
N LEU A 11 25.59 6.59 -2.15
CA LEU A 11 24.55 6.57 -3.19
C LEU A 11 24.96 5.84 -4.46
N ARG A 12 26.25 5.54 -4.63
CA ARG A 12 26.74 4.87 -5.84
C ARG A 12 26.03 3.52 -5.98
N PRO A 13 25.30 3.28 -7.08
CA PRO A 13 24.62 2.02 -7.28
C PRO A 13 25.66 0.89 -7.35
N PRO A 14 25.37 -0.29 -6.75
CA PRO A 14 26.26 -1.44 -6.89
C PRO A 14 26.40 -1.80 -8.36
N HIS A 15 27.63 -2.05 -8.82
CA HIS A 15 27.86 -2.53 -10.19
C HIS A 15 27.29 -3.94 -10.32
N GLN A 16 26.12 -4.07 -10.93
CA GLN A 16 25.56 -5.36 -11.33
C GLN A 16 25.70 -5.52 -12.84
N PRO A 17 26.50 -6.49 -13.33
CA PRO A 17 26.53 -6.80 -14.75
C PRO A 17 25.13 -7.30 -15.17
N GLY A 18 24.44 -6.50 -15.98
CA GLY A 18 23.10 -6.84 -16.47
C GLY A 18 23.17 -7.92 -17.55
N PRO A 19 22.21 -8.86 -17.62
CA PRO A 19 22.12 -9.90 -18.65
C PRO A 19 21.55 -9.35 -19.98
N GLY A 20 22.05 -8.20 -20.45
CA GLY A 20 21.48 -7.47 -21.58
C GLY A 20 22.31 -7.54 -22.86
N LEU A 21 21.65 -7.29 -24.00
CA LEU A 21 22.33 -6.99 -25.26
C LEU A 21 23.26 -5.78 -25.07
N PRO A 22 24.47 -5.76 -25.67
CA PRO A 22 25.32 -4.58 -25.64
C PRO A 22 24.65 -3.43 -26.41
N PRO A 23 24.87 -2.17 -26.01
CA PRO A 23 24.38 -1.03 -26.77
C PRO A 23 25.04 -0.97 -28.16
N LEU A 24 24.32 -0.40 -29.12
CA LEU A 24 24.83 -0.04 -30.43
C LEU A 24 25.92 1.04 -30.33
N PRO A 25 26.75 1.25 -31.38
CA PRO A 25 27.82 2.25 -31.35
C PRO A 25 27.37 3.68 -31.03
N ASP A 26 26.11 4.01 -31.30
CA ASP A 26 25.50 5.32 -31.06
C ASP A 26 24.87 5.48 -29.65
N GLY A 27 25.03 4.46 -28.80
CA GLY A 27 24.53 4.40 -27.42
C GLY A 27 23.11 3.85 -27.26
N THR A 28 22.44 3.45 -28.34
CA THR A 28 21.05 2.96 -28.30
C THR A 28 20.96 1.43 -28.22
N TRP A 29 19.74 0.91 -28.07
CA TRP A 29 19.41 -0.51 -28.14
C TRP A 29 18.36 -0.74 -29.22
N ALA A 30 18.58 -1.71 -30.09
CA ALA A 30 17.70 -2.00 -31.23
C ALA A 30 16.32 -2.56 -30.83
N ASP A 31 16.20 -3.12 -29.63
CA ASP A 31 14.97 -3.72 -29.11
C ASP A 31 14.08 -2.72 -28.35
N ILE A 32 14.46 -1.43 -28.30
CA ILE A 32 13.69 -0.38 -27.61
C ILE A 32 13.05 0.53 -28.66
N ASP A 33 11.72 0.66 -28.61
CA ASP A 33 10.98 1.66 -29.38
C ASP A 33 11.01 3.02 -28.66
N TYR A 34 11.88 3.93 -29.11
CA TYR A 34 12.04 5.25 -28.51
C TYR A 34 10.92 6.24 -28.87
N ALA A 35 10.01 5.88 -29.79
CA ALA A 35 8.86 6.69 -30.17
C ALA A 35 7.61 6.35 -29.34
N ASP A 36 7.68 5.37 -28.44
CA ASP A 36 6.57 5.02 -27.56
C ASP A 36 6.35 6.11 -26.50
N HIS A 37 5.11 6.56 -26.38
CA HIS A 37 4.65 7.61 -25.46
C HIS A 37 3.72 7.07 -24.37
N ALA A 38 3.56 5.76 -24.21
CA ALA A 38 2.59 5.15 -23.31
C ALA A 38 2.68 5.69 -21.87
N ALA A 39 1.50 6.03 -21.32
CA ALA A 39 1.34 6.66 -20.00
C ALA A 39 1.51 5.68 -18.82
N ALA A 40 1.22 4.40 -19.06
CA ALA A 40 1.05 3.43 -17.98
C ALA A 40 2.29 2.53 -17.82
N ASP A 41 2.82 1.99 -18.91
CA ASP A 41 4.18 1.44 -18.98
C ASP A 41 4.95 2.27 -20.00
N PHE A 42 6.16 2.73 -19.66
CA PHE A 42 6.99 3.57 -20.54
C PHE A 42 8.25 2.78 -20.95
N PRO A 43 8.16 1.91 -21.98
CA PRO A 43 9.25 1.04 -22.40
C PRO A 43 10.59 1.75 -22.65
N PRO A 44 10.64 2.98 -23.22
CA PRO A 44 11.89 3.71 -23.38
C PRO A 44 12.72 3.82 -22.10
N LEU A 45 12.09 3.90 -20.92
CA LEU A 45 12.81 4.03 -19.64
C LEU A 45 13.81 2.89 -19.40
N GLU A 46 13.58 1.72 -20.01
CA GLU A 46 14.49 0.58 -19.96
C GLU A 46 15.90 0.91 -20.47
N HIS A 47 16.03 1.84 -21.41
CA HIS A 47 17.32 2.37 -21.86
C HIS A 47 18.17 2.86 -20.67
N LEU A 48 17.57 3.65 -19.78
CA LEU A 48 18.26 4.22 -18.63
C LEU A 48 18.55 3.16 -17.57
N ARG A 49 17.66 2.18 -17.39
CA ARG A 49 17.91 1.04 -16.48
C ARG A 49 19.12 0.24 -16.94
N ARG A 50 19.23 -0.09 -18.23
CA ARG A 50 20.38 -0.79 -18.80
C ARG A 50 21.68 0.03 -18.71
N ALA A 51 21.59 1.35 -18.86
CA ALA A 51 22.75 2.23 -18.78
C ALA A 51 23.46 2.17 -17.40
N LEU A 52 22.72 1.97 -16.30
CA LEU A 52 23.30 1.86 -14.95
C LEU A 52 24.32 0.71 -14.80
N SER A 53 24.14 -0.36 -15.57
CA SER A 53 25.01 -1.54 -15.55
C SER A 53 26.22 -1.42 -16.49
N LEU A 54 26.31 -0.37 -17.30
CA LEU A 54 27.40 -0.20 -18.27
C LEU A 54 28.67 0.37 -17.61
N PRO A 55 29.86 0.02 -18.12
CA PRO A 55 31.10 0.74 -17.81
C PRO A 55 30.99 2.22 -18.20
N ASP A 56 31.69 3.11 -17.48
CA ASP A 56 31.56 4.57 -17.58
C ASP A 56 31.52 5.11 -19.01
N GLY A 57 32.47 4.71 -19.87
CA GLY A 57 32.52 5.20 -21.26
C GLY A 57 31.32 4.80 -22.12
N GLN A 58 30.77 3.60 -21.92
CA GLN A 58 29.55 3.15 -22.62
C GLN A 58 28.30 3.77 -22.00
N ARG A 59 28.27 3.91 -20.68
CA ARG A 59 27.21 4.57 -19.92
C ARG A 59 27.01 6.00 -20.39
N LEU A 60 28.07 6.80 -20.46
CA LEU A 60 27.98 8.19 -20.93
C LEU A 60 27.47 8.29 -22.37
N LYS A 61 27.87 7.37 -23.25
CA LYS A 61 27.32 7.30 -24.62
C LYS A 61 25.82 6.98 -24.63
N ALA A 62 25.37 6.06 -23.79
CA ALA A 62 23.95 5.74 -23.65
C ALA A 62 23.16 6.97 -23.14
N LEU A 63 23.63 7.61 -22.06
CA LEU A 63 23.00 8.84 -21.55
C LEU A 63 22.92 9.94 -22.63
N GLU A 64 23.98 10.13 -23.41
CA GLU A 64 23.98 11.07 -24.53
C GLU A 64 22.97 10.69 -25.62
N ALA A 65 22.78 9.39 -25.89
CA ALA A 65 21.75 8.92 -26.80
C ALA A 65 20.34 9.23 -26.26
N TRP A 66 20.08 8.99 -24.97
CA TRP A 66 18.83 9.38 -24.31
C TRP A 66 18.55 10.87 -24.45
N ARG A 67 19.54 11.72 -24.14
CA ARG A 67 19.42 13.18 -24.24
C ARG A 67 19.15 13.64 -25.68
N ARG A 68 19.81 13.02 -26.66
CA ARG A 68 19.63 13.31 -28.09
C ARG A 68 18.24 12.94 -28.59
N LEU A 69 17.74 11.77 -28.21
CA LEU A 69 16.44 11.24 -28.65
C LEU A 69 15.27 11.90 -27.91
N ALA A 70 15.49 12.36 -26.67
CA ALA A 70 14.50 12.98 -25.80
C ALA A 70 13.14 12.24 -25.74
N PRO A 71 13.10 10.92 -25.44
CA PRO A 71 11.83 10.20 -25.31
C PRO A 71 10.95 10.83 -24.23
N ARG A 72 9.63 10.85 -24.44
CA ARG A 72 8.64 11.40 -23.50
C ARG A 72 7.47 10.43 -23.35
N SER A 73 6.96 10.27 -22.14
CA SER A 73 5.70 9.59 -21.86
C SER A 73 4.55 10.61 -21.77
N ASP A 74 3.32 10.18 -22.06
CA ASP A 74 2.10 10.92 -21.76
C ASP A 74 1.86 11.08 -20.25
N ASN A 75 2.53 10.28 -19.41
CA ASN A 75 2.52 10.43 -17.96
C ASN A 75 3.74 11.24 -17.49
N TRP A 76 3.44 12.41 -16.91
CA TRP A 76 4.43 13.37 -16.40
C TRP A 76 5.46 12.73 -15.46
N TRP A 77 5.06 11.72 -14.69
CA TRP A 77 5.93 11.08 -13.70
C TRP A 77 7.16 10.48 -14.35
N TYR A 78 7.03 9.80 -15.48
CA TYR A 78 8.19 9.21 -16.16
C TYR A 78 9.17 10.28 -16.63
N ASN A 79 8.66 11.42 -17.05
CA ASN A 79 9.43 12.51 -17.61
C ASN A 79 10.18 13.32 -16.55
N GLU A 80 9.47 13.66 -15.47
CA GLU A 80 9.96 14.60 -14.44
C GLU A 80 10.57 13.88 -13.23
N ILE A 81 10.23 12.60 -13.04
CA ILE A 81 10.71 11.79 -11.90
C ILE A 81 11.49 10.56 -12.35
N GLY A 82 10.89 9.70 -13.17
CA GLY A 82 11.46 8.40 -13.54
C GLY A 82 12.82 8.52 -14.23
N ALA A 83 12.86 9.19 -15.38
CA ALA A 83 14.08 9.35 -16.17
C ALA A 83 15.16 10.17 -15.46
N PRO A 84 14.87 11.35 -14.85
CA PRO A 84 15.91 12.16 -14.22
C PRO A 84 16.59 11.48 -13.02
N ARG A 85 15.85 10.66 -12.26
CA ARG A 85 16.43 9.84 -11.18
C ARG A 85 17.47 8.87 -11.72
N LEU A 86 17.13 8.09 -12.75
CA LEU A 86 18.03 7.10 -13.33
C LEU A 86 19.26 7.75 -13.99
N VAL A 87 19.08 8.90 -14.67
CA VAL A 87 20.19 9.68 -15.22
C VAL A 87 21.12 10.15 -14.10
N GLY A 88 20.58 10.74 -13.03
CA GLY A 88 21.39 11.17 -11.90
C GLY A 88 22.14 10.01 -11.23
N ASP A 89 21.50 8.85 -11.01
CA ASP A 89 22.16 7.64 -10.49
C ASP A 89 23.30 7.16 -11.38
N ALA A 90 23.10 7.19 -12.71
CA ALA A 90 24.11 6.80 -13.68
C ALA A 90 25.34 7.72 -13.65
N LEU A 91 25.10 9.03 -13.50
CA LEU A 91 26.14 10.06 -13.44
C LEU A 91 26.97 10.00 -12.16
N LEU A 92 26.37 9.68 -11.00
CA LEU A 92 27.11 9.52 -9.73
C LEU A 92 28.17 8.41 -9.79
N GLY A 93 28.00 7.45 -10.70
CA GLY A 93 28.94 6.36 -10.89
C GLY A 93 30.06 6.64 -11.89
N ALA A 94 30.01 7.76 -12.64
CA ALA A 94 30.89 8.06 -13.76
C ALA A 94 31.96 9.11 -13.42
N ASP A 95 33.12 9.01 -14.06
CA ASP A 95 34.13 10.07 -14.06
C ASP A 95 33.74 11.16 -15.08
N LEU A 96 33.41 12.36 -14.58
CA LEU A 96 32.89 13.48 -15.37
C LEU A 96 33.88 14.65 -15.37
N ASP A 97 34.18 15.16 -16.57
CA ASP A 97 34.88 16.43 -16.72
C ASP A 97 33.98 17.64 -16.38
N ARG A 98 34.58 18.83 -16.30
CA ARG A 98 33.87 20.06 -15.93
C ARG A 98 32.73 20.42 -16.90
N ALA A 99 32.91 20.18 -18.20
CA ALA A 99 31.90 20.51 -19.21
C ALA A 99 30.73 19.53 -19.15
N GLN A 100 31.01 18.24 -18.95
CA GLN A 100 30.01 17.20 -18.74
C GLN A 100 29.18 17.48 -17.49
N ARG A 101 29.81 17.86 -16.37
CA ARG A 101 29.11 18.23 -15.13
C ARG A 101 28.13 19.38 -15.34
N ALA A 102 28.58 20.46 -15.97
CA ALA A 102 27.71 21.61 -16.24
C ALA A 102 26.54 21.25 -17.17
N THR A 103 26.82 20.44 -18.19
CA THR A 103 25.83 19.99 -19.17
C THR A 103 24.73 19.14 -18.52
N TRP A 104 25.12 18.13 -17.73
CA TRP A 104 24.18 17.25 -17.07
C TRP A 104 23.47 17.91 -15.89
N GLY A 105 24.16 18.80 -15.18
CA GLY A 105 23.56 19.64 -14.15
C GLY A 105 22.41 20.50 -14.70
N THR A 106 22.63 21.14 -15.85
CA THR A 106 21.60 21.90 -16.57
C THR A 106 20.44 20.99 -16.99
N TRP A 107 20.73 19.83 -17.58
CA TRP A 107 19.70 18.91 -18.03
C TRP A 107 18.80 18.43 -16.87
N LEU A 108 19.38 18.09 -15.72
CA LEU A 108 18.64 17.68 -14.53
C LEU A 108 17.73 18.80 -14.02
N ALA A 109 18.23 20.04 -13.99
CA ALA A 109 17.45 21.21 -13.58
C ALA A 109 16.24 21.46 -14.50
N GLU A 110 16.41 21.25 -15.81
CA GLU A 110 15.37 21.45 -16.82
C GLU A 110 14.27 20.40 -16.80
N GLN A 111 14.48 19.24 -16.14
CA GLN A 111 13.42 18.23 -16.02
C GLN A 111 12.46 18.50 -14.85
N ALA A 112 12.69 19.53 -14.05
CA ALA A 112 11.78 19.91 -12.97
C ALA A 112 10.43 20.39 -13.54
N GLY A 113 9.34 19.81 -13.03
CA GLY A 113 7.99 20.19 -13.39
C GLY A 113 7.55 21.56 -12.86
N PRO A 114 6.51 22.17 -13.46
CA PRO A 114 5.96 23.45 -13.01
C PRO A 114 5.13 23.34 -11.72
N VAL A 115 4.78 22.11 -11.30
CA VAL A 115 3.84 21.86 -10.20
C VAL A 115 4.59 21.68 -8.87
N PRO A 116 4.23 22.43 -7.81
CA PRO A 116 4.73 22.15 -6.47
C PRO A 116 4.34 20.74 -6.01
N MET A 117 5.34 19.94 -5.64
CA MET A 117 5.14 18.56 -5.23
C MET A 117 4.90 18.44 -3.71
N THR A 118 4.16 17.42 -3.30
CA THR A 118 3.87 17.03 -1.90
C THR A 118 4.25 15.57 -1.66
N GLY A 119 4.33 15.16 -0.39
CA GLY A 119 4.53 13.77 0.02
C GLY A 119 5.70 13.08 -0.71
N GLN A 120 5.44 11.91 -1.27
CA GLN A 120 6.45 11.15 -2.02
C GLN A 120 6.95 11.89 -3.28
N ASN A 121 6.08 12.60 -3.99
CA ASN A 121 6.49 13.32 -5.20
C ASN A 121 7.53 14.40 -4.88
N LEU A 122 7.40 15.05 -3.71
CA LEU A 122 8.40 16.00 -3.23
C LEU A 122 9.74 15.31 -2.98
N VAL A 123 9.74 14.18 -2.26
CA VAL A 123 10.98 13.43 -1.98
C VAL A 123 11.68 13.00 -3.26
N TRP A 124 10.93 12.57 -4.28
CA TRP A 124 11.50 12.22 -5.58
C TRP A 124 12.13 13.43 -6.29
N ALA A 125 11.41 14.55 -6.37
CA ALA A 125 11.91 15.77 -7.00
C ALA A 125 13.18 16.29 -6.30
N GLN A 126 13.19 16.32 -4.97
CA GLN A 126 14.36 16.76 -4.22
C GLN A 126 15.51 15.76 -4.27
N GLY A 127 15.22 14.46 -4.41
CA GLY A 127 16.24 13.45 -4.71
C GLY A 127 16.95 13.68 -6.05
N ILE A 128 16.29 14.30 -7.03
CA ILE A 128 16.90 14.71 -8.30
C ILE A 128 17.80 15.93 -8.09
N GLU A 129 17.31 16.96 -7.39
CA GLU A 129 18.12 18.15 -7.06
C GLU A 129 19.36 17.81 -6.21
N LEU A 130 19.24 16.84 -5.29
CA LEU A 130 20.39 16.37 -4.52
C LEU A 130 21.43 15.72 -5.44
N ARG A 131 21.01 14.83 -6.35
CA ARG A 131 21.93 14.22 -7.35
C ARG A 131 22.59 15.28 -8.21
N ARG A 132 21.84 16.30 -8.64
CA ARG A 132 22.38 17.45 -9.36
C ARG A 132 23.46 18.17 -8.55
N GLY A 133 23.21 18.47 -7.28
CA GLY A 133 24.20 19.08 -6.39
C GLY A 133 25.47 18.25 -6.27
N LEU A 134 25.36 16.92 -6.22
CA LEU A 134 26.52 16.03 -6.22
C LEU A 134 27.27 16.01 -7.56
N VAL A 135 26.58 16.11 -8.69
CA VAL A 135 27.20 16.17 -10.04
C VAL A 135 27.92 17.51 -10.24
N GLU A 136 27.31 18.61 -9.82
CA GLU A 136 27.83 19.98 -9.96
C GLU A 136 28.87 20.36 -8.88
N ASP A 137 29.12 19.49 -7.89
CA ASP A 137 29.93 19.80 -6.70
C ASP A 137 29.38 21.00 -5.89
N ASP A 138 28.05 21.15 -5.82
CA ASP A 138 27.34 22.24 -5.12
C ASP A 138 26.77 21.78 -3.75
N PRO A 139 27.46 22.10 -2.64
CA PRO A 139 27.00 21.73 -1.29
C PRO A 139 25.75 22.49 -0.82
N GLU A 140 25.46 23.68 -1.37
CA GLU A 140 24.29 24.46 -1.00
C GLU A 140 23.03 23.89 -1.66
N LEU A 141 23.16 23.37 -2.89
CA LEU A 141 22.07 22.64 -3.53
C LEU A 141 21.73 21.35 -2.77
N VAL A 142 22.73 20.59 -2.33
CA VAL A 142 22.53 19.41 -1.46
C VAL A 142 21.82 19.81 -0.17
N ARG A 143 22.28 20.87 0.52
CA ARG A 143 21.66 21.37 1.75
C ARG A 143 20.17 21.71 1.56
N ARG A 144 19.83 22.44 0.49
CA ARG A 144 18.44 22.84 0.21
C ARG A 144 17.56 21.64 -0.11
N ALA A 145 18.05 20.70 -0.91
CA ALA A 145 17.31 19.49 -1.25
C ALA A 145 17.00 18.64 0.00
N VAL A 146 17.98 18.45 0.89
CA VAL A 146 17.75 17.70 2.14
C VAL A 146 16.79 18.42 3.07
N ALA A 147 16.96 19.73 3.28
CA ALA A 147 16.05 20.52 4.10
C ALA A 147 14.61 20.45 3.56
N ARG A 148 14.45 20.48 2.23
CA ARG A 148 13.13 20.36 1.61
C ARG A 148 12.54 18.96 1.79
N MET A 149 13.35 17.90 1.67
CA MET A 149 12.90 16.53 1.95
C MET A 149 12.46 16.36 3.40
N SER A 150 13.16 16.96 4.37
CA SER A 150 12.83 16.78 5.79
C SER A 150 11.47 17.37 6.17
N GLU A 151 10.96 18.36 5.43
CA GLU A 151 9.63 18.94 5.65
C GLU A 151 8.47 17.93 5.51
N VAL A 152 8.67 16.79 4.82
CA VAL A 152 7.64 15.74 4.72
C VAL A 152 7.55 14.89 5.98
N LEU A 153 8.59 14.90 6.83
CA LEU A 153 8.63 14.20 8.10
C LEU A 153 7.95 15.06 9.17
N ARG A 154 6.64 15.22 8.99
CA ARG A 154 5.73 15.85 9.95
C ARG A 154 4.38 15.16 9.89
N THR A 155 3.63 15.22 10.99
CA THR A 155 2.22 14.82 10.99
C THR A 155 1.34 15.97 10.53
N GLY A 156 0.17 15.67 9.97
CA GLY A 156 -0.83 16.67 9.64
C GLY A 156 -2.13 16.08 9.11
N ASP A 157 -3.02 16.97 8.67
CA ASP A 157 -4.37 16.61 8.19
C ASP A 157 -4.47 16.41 6.66
N GLY A 158 -3.40 16.71 5.94
CA GLY A 158 -3.30 16.59 4.48
C GLY A 158 -2.64 15.28 4.05
N GLU A 159 -2.14 15.24 2.82
CA GLU A 159 -1.29 14.13 2.38
C GLU A 159 -0.02 14.01 3.23
N GLY A 160 0.42 12.78 3.46
CA GLY A 160 1.56 12.47 4.30
C GLY A 160 1.21 11.61 5.51
N ILE A 161 2.11 11.62 6.49
CA ILE A 161 1.94 10.91 7.77
C ILE A 161 0.85 11.62 8.58
N GLN A 162 -0.13 10.87 9.04
CA GLN A 162 -1.23 11.37 9.87
C GLN A 162 -0.84 11.34 11.36
N GLU A 163 -1.60 12.02 12.21
CA GLU A 163 -1.36 12.02 13.67
C GLU A 163 -1.45 10.63 14.31
N ASP A 164 -2.25 9.72 13.73
CA ASP A 164 -2.35 8.31 14.17
C ASP A 164 -1.28 7.39 13.56
N LEU A 165 -0.33 7.98 12.80
CA LEU A 165 0.74 7.32 12.07
C LEU A 165 0.26 6.40 10.94
N SER A 166 -0.96 6.61 10.45
CA SER A 166 -1.34 6.15 9.10
C SER A 166 -0.77 7.10 8.03
N PHE A 167 -0.88 6.72 6.76
CA PHE A 167 -0.36 7.52 5.65
C PHE A 167 -1.39 7.75 4.56
N HIS A 168 -1.52 9.00 4.11
CA HIS A 168 -2.46 9.43 3.08
C HIS A 168 -1.77 9.98 1.82
N GLN A 169 -2.32 9.67 0.65
CA GLN A 169 -1.88 10.25 -0.64
C GLN A 169 -3.06 10.31 -1.62
N HIS A 170 -3.07 11.32 -2.49
CA HIS A 170 -4.18 11.68 -3.39
C HIS A 170 -5.43 12.06 -2.59
N GLY A 171 -5.23 13.00 -1.67
CA GLY A 171 -6.20 13.33 -0.63
C GLY A 171 -6.17 12.31 0.52
N PRO A 172 -7.24 12.23 1.33
CA PRO A 172 -7.30 11.38 2.52
C PRO A 172 -7.64 9.93 2.19
N GLN A 173 -6.82 9.32 1.33
CA GLN A 173 -6.86 7.91 0.97
C GLN A 173 -5.77 7.17 1.75
N LEU A 174 -6.10 6.09 2.46
CA LEU A 174 -5.06 5.25 3.06
C LEU A 174 -4.17 4.65 1.98
N TYR A 175 -2.88 4.89 2.10
CA TYR A 175 -1.89 4.49 1.10
C TYR A 175 -0.57 4.00 1.73
N SER A 176 -0.66 3.42 2.93
CA SER A 176 0.52 3.06 3.73
C SER A 176 1.42 2.02 3.06
N GLY A 177 0.87 1.08 2.29
CA GLY A 177 1.62 0.03 1.60
C GLY A 177 2.08 0.40 0.18
N GLY A 178 1.49 1.41 -0.44
CA GLY A 178 1.89 1.94 -1.75
C GLY A 178 2.82 3.15 -1.62
N TYR A 179 2.30 4.36 -1.82
CA TYR A 179 3.10 5.60 -1.70
C TYR A 179 3.81 5.74 -0.34
N GLY A 180 3.19 5.29 0.76
CA GLY A 180 3.83 5.31 2.07
C GLY A 180 5.06 4.39 2.15
N ALA A 181 5.01 3.20 1.53
CA ALA A 181 6.13 2.28 1.49
C ALA A 181 7.27 2.83 0.63
N SER A 182 6.94 3.43 -0.52
CA SER A 182 7.90 4.15 -1.35
C SER A 182 8.56 5.29 -0.55
N LEU A 183 7.78 6.03 0.24
CA LEU A 183 8.27 7.19 0.99
C LEU A 183 9.32 6.76 2.00
N VAL A 184 9.04 5.68 2.73
CA VAL A 184 9.95 5.09 3.69
C VAL A 184 11.22 4.56 3.02
N ALA A 185 11.09 3.86 1.90
CA ALA A 185 12.24 3.32 1.17
C ALA A 185 13.22 4.43 0.75
N ASP A 186 12.71 5.54 0.24
CA ASP A 186 13.50 6.69 -0.19
C ASP A 186 14.02 7.52 1.00
N LEU A 187 13.19 7.84 1.99
CA LEU A 187 13.64 8.62 3.15
C LEU A 187 14.70 7.87 3.95
N ALA A 188 14.59 6.54 4.13
CA ALA A 188 15.63 5.75 4.77
C ALA A 188 16.94 5.76 3.97
N LEU A 189 16.88 5.76 2.63
CA LEU A 189 18.06 5.96 1.79
C LEU A 189 18.70 7.32 2.07
N TRP A 190 17.91 8.39 2.07
CA TRP A 190 18.41 9.75 2.23
C TRP A 190 18.98 10.01 3.61
N VAL A 191 18.27 9.60 4.68
CA VAL A 191 18.75 9.68 6.06
C VAL A 191 20.13 9.03 6.18
N ARG A 192 20.30 7.83 5.63
CA ARG A 192 21.59 7.14 5.61
C ARG A 192 22.65 7.85 4.76
N ALA A 193 22.29 8.30 3.57
CA ALA A 193 23.22 8.91 2.64
C ALA A 193 23.94 10.11 3.26
N VAL A 194 23.19 10.96 3.97
CA VAL A 194 23.72 12.20 4.60
C VAL A 194 24.07 12.05 6.08
N HIS A 195 23.94 10.85 6.67
CA HIS A 195 24.21 10.60 8.09
C HIS A 195 25.66 10.99 8.47
N GLY A 196 25.83 11.75 9.54
CA GLY A 196 27.14 12.21 10.01
C GLY A 196 27.78 13.33 9.17
N THR A 197 27.06 13.89 8.20
CA THR A 197 27.47 15.08 7.43
C THR A 197 26.75 16.34 7.97
N PRO A 198 27.17 17.56 7.59
CA PRO A 198 26.47 18.80 7.94
C PRO A 198 25.02 18.89 7.43
N TRP A 199 24.60 18.01 6.51
CA TRP A 199 23.25 17.96 5.95
C TRP A 199 22.37 16.89 6.58
N ALA A 200 22.81 16.23 7.65
CA ALA A 200 22.03 15.16 8.28
C ALA A 200 20.61 15.63 8.68
N PHE A 201 19.64 14.74 8.54
CA PHE A 201 18.28 14.96 9.05
C PHE A 201 18.33 15.15 10.58
N GLY A 202 17.46 16.02 11.08
CA GLY A 202 17.31 16.33 12.49
C GLY A 202 16.76 15.15 13.29
N ALA A 203 17.08 15.12 14.59
CA ALA A 203 16.70 14.03 15.47
C ALA A 203 15.17 13.80 15.57
N ALA A 204 14.38 14.88 15.52
CA ALA A 204 12.91 14.78 15.54
C ALA A 204 12.35 14.13 14.26
N GLU A 205 12.95 14.42 13.11
CA GLU A 205 12.54 13.88 11.81
C GLU A 205 12.87 12.39 11.72
N VAL A 206 14.07 11.99 12.14
CA VAL A 206 14.48 10.57 12.23
C VAL A 206 13.61 9.83 13.26
N ARG A 207 13.26 10.47 14.38
CA ARG A 207 12.33 9.91 15.37
C ARG A 207 10.95 9.66 14.78
N LEU A 208 10.37 10.61 14.05
CA LEU A 208 9.07 10.43 13.43
C LEU A 208 9.09 9.32 12.37
N LEU A 209 10.17 9.20 11.59
CA LEU A 209 10.31 8.09 10.65
C LEU A 209 10.34 6.73 11.36
N ALA A 210 11.05 6.63 12.50
CA ALA A 210 11.05 5.42 13.32
C ALA A 210 9.67 5.13 13.94
N ASP A 211 8.97 6.16 14.42
CA ASP A 211 7.61 6.02 14.94
C ASP A 211 6.63 5.56 13.86
N PHE A 212 6.69 6.16 12.67
CA PHE A 212 5.87 5.75 11.53
C PHE A 212 6.13 4.31 11.10
N LEU A 213 7.37 3.83 11.16
CA LEU A 213 7.69 2.42 10.86
C LEU A 213 7.12 1.46 11.91
N VAL A 214 7.37 1.73 13.20
CA VAL A 214 7.06 0.77 14.28
C VAL A 214 5.59 0.82 14.68
N ASP A 215 5.03 2.02 14.81
CA ASP A 215 3.66 2.23 15.27
C ASP A 215 2.70 2.43 14.07
N GLY A 216 3.18 2.85 12.92
CA GLY A 216 2.39 2.93 11.69
C GLY A 216 2.47 1.66 10.83
N GLN A 217 3.38 1.63 9.88
CA GLN A 217 3.41 0.66 8.78
C GLN A 217 3.53 -0.80 9.21
N GLN A 218 4.31 -1.10 10.26
CA GLN A 218 4.52 -2.48 10.70
C GLN A 218 3.19 -3.22 10.95
N TRP A 219 2.18 -2.54 11.45
CA TRP A 219 0.88 -3.16 11.75
C TRP A 219 0.19 -3.65 10.48
N ALA A 220 0.32 -2.93 9.37
CA ALA A 220 -0.20 -3.32 8.07
C ALA A 220 0.60 -4.44 7.37
N VAL A 221 1.73 -4.90 7.93
CA VAL A 221 2.61 -5.91 7.30
C VAL A 221 2.55 -7.24 8.05
N HIS A 222 2.18 -8.30 7.35
CA HIS A 222 2.12 -9.66 7.90
C HIS A 222 2.64 -10.65 6.84
N GLY A 223 3.34 -11.71 7.25
CA GLY A 223 3.98 -12.64 6.32
C GLY A 223 4.81 -11.92 5.28
N GLY A 224 4.64 -12.29 4.01
CA GLY A 224 5.42 -11.72 2.90
C GLY A 224 4.93 -10.39 2.33
N GLY A 225 4.09 -9.61 3.04
CA GLY A 225 3.63 -8.34 2.47
C GLY A 225 2.73 -7.44 3.30
N PHE A 226 2.50 -6.25 2.74
CA PHE A 226 1.46 -5.33 3.21
C PHE A 226 0.08 -5.93 3.00
N ASP A 227 -0.86 -5.57 3.86
CA ASP A 227 -2.28 -5.69 3.58
C ASP A 227 -2.61 -5.00 2.24
N PHE A 228 -3.18 -5.78 1.32
CA PHE A 228 -3.51 -5.35 -0.02
C PHE A 228 -4.48 -4.14 -0.05
N THR A 229 -5.28 -3.94 0.99
CA THR A 229 -6.21 -2.81 1.09
C THR A 229 -5.51 -1.46 1.35
N THR A 230 -4.22 -1.49 1.69
CA THR A 230 -3.40 -0.29 1.96
C THR A 230 -2.56 0.16 0.76
N MET A 231 -2.74 -0.51 -0.38
CA MET A 231 -1.95 -0.34 -1.61
C MET A 231 -2.51 0.69 -2.57
N GLY A 232 -3.64 1.34 -2.25
CA GLY A 232 -4.35 2.20 -3.21
C GLY A 232 -4.62 1.47 -4.53
N ARG A 233 -4.37 2.10 -5.68
CA ARG A 233 -4.52 1.43 -6.98
C ARG A 233 -3.49 0.34 -7.24
N GLU A 234 -2.35 0.35 -6.53
CA GLU A 234 -1.27 -0.62 -6.73
C GLU A 234 -1.68 -2.05 -6.34
N ILE A 235 -2.83 -2.24 -5.66
CA ILE A 235 -3.44 -3.56 -5.48
C ILE A 235 -3.61 -4.33 -6.79
N ALA A 236 -3.78 -3.62 -7.91
CA ALA A 236 -3.99 -4.19 -9.23
C ALA A 236 -2.69 -4.62 -9.93
N ARG A 237 -1.53 -4.52 -9.28
CA ARG A 237 -0.23 -4.97 -9.79
C ARG A 237 0.17 -6.28 -9.14
N ALA A 238 0.65 -7.24 -9.93
CA ALA A 238 0.90 -8.61 -9.47
C ALA A 238 1.85 -8.70 -8.27
N ASP A 239 2.92 -7.90 -8.26
CA ASP A 239 3.97 -7.99 -7.24
C ASP A 239 3.94 -6.86 -6.19
N ALA A 240 3.06 -5.86 -6.36
CA ALA A 240 3.17 -4.61 -5.58
C ALA A 240 2.96 -4.80 -4.09
N HIS A 241 2.29 -5.86 -3.67
CA HIS A 241 2.01 -6.18 -2.28
C HIS A 241 3.12 -7.01 -1.59
N HIS A 242 4.16 -7.43 -2.31
CA HIS A 242 5.33 -8.19 -1.80
C HIS A 242 6.54 -7.28 -1.48
N ARG A 243 6.34 -6.32 -0.56
CA ARG A 243 7.33 -5.24 -0.28
C ARG A 243 8.18 -5.47 0.98
N THR A 244 8.20 -6.68 1.53
CA THR A 244 8.94 -6.95 2.78
C THR A 244 10.45 -6.75 2.63
N ALA A 245 11.01 -7.09 1.46
CA ALA A 245 12.43 -6.87 1.17
C ALA A 245 12.81 -5.37 1.13
N ASP A 246 11.95 -4.54 0.53
CA ASP A 246 12.14 -3.09 0.46
C ASP A 246 12.10 -2.47 1.86
N LEU A 247 11.07 -2.83 2.65
CA LEU A 247 10.95 -2.38 4.03
C LEU A 247 12.12 -2.83 4.89
N ARG A 248 12.54 -4.09 4.75
CA ARG A 248 13.69 -4.63 5.49
C ARG A 248 14.94 -3.83 5.18
N THR A 249 15.16 -3.50 3.92
CA THR A 249 16.27 -2.63 3.48
C THR A 249 16.15 -1.24 4.08
N ALA A 250 14.95 -0.64 4.10
CA ALA A 250 14.72 0.67 4.70
C ALA A 250 15.01 0.67 6.21
N VAL A 251 14.56 -0.35 6.94
CA VAL A 251 14.82 -0.50 8.38
C VAL A 251 16.31 -0.68 8.64
N LEU A 252 17.01 -1.52 7.87
CA LEU A 252 18.47 -1.69 7.99
C LEU A 252 19.23 -0.37 7.79
N ARG A 253 18.86 0.40 6.76
CA ARG A 253 19.48 1.71 6.49
C ARG A 253 19.32 2.67 7.67
N LEU A 254 18.17 2.64 8.33
CA LEU A 254 17.96 3.45 9.54
C LEU A 254 18.77 2.93 10.72
N LEU A 255 18.83 1.61 10.93
CA LEU A 255 19.62 0.99 12.00
C LEU A 255 21.13 1.32 11.88
N GLU A 256 21.66 1.44 10.66
CA GLU A 256 23.04 1.91 10.41
C GLU A 256 23.30 3.37 10.86
N CYS A 257 22.25 4.13 11.19
CA CYS A 257 22.32 5.54 11.57
C CYS A 257 22.04 5.78 13.06
N ASP A 258 22.10 4.73 13.90
CA ASP A 258 21.80 4.76 15.33
C ASP A 258 20.46 5.46 15.65
N PRO A 259 19.34 4.96 15.10
CA PRO A 259 18.06 5.64 15.19
C PRO A 259 17.48 5.50 16.61
N PRO A 260 16.62 6.42 17.05
CA PRO A 260 15.76 6.14 18.19
C PRO A 260 14.92 4.89 17.91
N ARG A 261 14.57 4.14 18.97
CA ARG A 261 13.82 2.86 18.87
C ARG A 261 14.55 1.75 18.12
N GLY A 262 15.88 1.75 18.16
CA GLY A 262 16.69 0.72 17.50
C GLY A 262 16.27 -0.70 17.85
N ALA A 263 15.91 -0.98 19.11
CA ALA A 263 15.45 -2.30 19.54
C ALA A 263 14.15 -2.73 18.85
N GLU A 264 13.14 -1.84 18.78
CA GLU A 264 11.87 -2.15 18.11
C GLU A 264 12.02 -2.24 16.59
N LEU A 265 12.90 -1.43 16.00
CA LEU A 265 13.25 -1.51 14.58
C LEU A 265 13.98 -2.83 14.26
N THR A 266 14.90 -3.29 15.11
CA THR A 266 15.52 -4.62 14.97
C THR A 266 14.46 -5.72 15.07
N ALA A 267 13.55 -5.65 16.05
CA ALA A 267 12.45 -6.61 16.14
C ALA A 267 11.55 -6.59 14.91
N PHE A 268 11.30 -5.42 14.31
CA PHE A 268 10.56 -5.31 13.05
C PHE A 268 11.32 -5.96 11.89
N HIS A 269 12.60 -5.65 11.74
CA HIS A 269 13.47 -6.23 10.73
C HIS A 269 13.48 -7.77 10.81
N ASP A 270 13.59 -8.32 12.02
CA ASP A 270 13.64 -9.77 12.23
C ASP A 270 12.31 -10.46 11.91
N ARG A 271 11.18 -9.79 12.19
CA ARG A 271 9.85 -10.25 11.73
C ARG A 271 9.76 -10.27 10.20
N LEU A 272 10.21 -9.21 9.52
CA LEU A 272 10.23 -9.15 8.05
C LEU A 272 11.12 -10.24 7.43
N ALA A 273 12.12 -10.70 8.17
CA ALA A 273 13.00 -11.80 7.78
C ALA A 273 12.45 -13.20 8.12
N GLY A 274 11.27 -13.28 8.76
CA GLY A 274 10.59 -14.55 9.07
C GLY A 274 11.10 -15.27 10.33
N HIS A 275 11.89 -14.61 11.18
CA HIS A 275 12.45 -15.23 12.40
C HIS A 275 12.26 -14.40 13.68
N GLY A 276 11.57 -13.26 13.60
CA GLY A 276 11.25 -12.42 14.75
C GLY A 276 10.00 -12.88 15.52
N ALA A 277 9.88 -12.46 16.77
CA ALA A 277 8.68 -12.69 17.57
C ALA A 277 7.44 -12.03 16.92
N PRO A 278 6.27 -12.70 16.90
CA PRO A 278 5.08 -12.19 16.24
C PRO A 278 4.63 -10.86 16.84
N LEU A 279 4.10 -9.97 16.01
CA LEU A 279 3.39 -8.78 16.49
C LEU A 279 2.02 -9.23 17.00
N VAL A 280 1.66 -8.82 18.22
CA VAL A 280 0.38 -9.17 18.85
C VAL A 280 -0.29 -7.91 19.36
N GLY A 281 -1.60 -7.79 19.10
CA GLY A 281 -2.43 -6.70 19.61
C GLY A 281 -3.45 -6.20 18.59
N THR A 282 -4.16 -5.13 18.93
CA THR A 282 -5.14 -4.47 18.05
C THR A 282 -4.85 -2.99 17.94
N ARG A 283 -4.85 -2.46 16.72
CA ARG A 283 -4.61 -1.05 16.43
C ARG A 283 -5.70 -0.45 15.56
N TRP A 284 -6.16 0.74 15.95
CA TRP A 284 -7.12 1.55 15.21
C TRP A 284 -6.46 2.82 14.68
N TYR A 285 -6.71 3.13 13.41
CA TYR A 285 -6.26 4.34 12.74
C TYR A 285 -7.46 5.25 12.43
N PRO A 286 -7.85 6.13 13.38
CA PRO A 286 -9.04 6.97 13.25
C PRO A 286 -9.02 7.93 12.06
N ARG A 287 -7.83 8.32 11.57
CA ARG A 287 -7.69 9.19 10.39
C ARG A 287 -7.91 8.43 9.09
N SER A 288 -7.72 7.11 9.11
CA SER A 288 -7.73 6.26 7.92
C SER A 288 -8.90 5.29 7.82
N ASP A 289 -9.78 5.23 8.83
CA ASP A 289 -10.87 4.27 8.87
C ASP A 289 -10.38 2.82 8.72
N TYR A 290 -9.32 2.48 9.46
CA TYR A 290 -8.60 1.22 9.32
C TYR A 290 -8.27 0.60 10.67
N LEU A 291 -8.66 -0.66 10.87
CA LEU A 291 -8.31 -1.45 12.05
C LEU A 291 -7.43 -2.63 11.64
N VAL A 292 -6.42 -2.95 12.46
CA VAL A 292 -5.65 -4.19 12.33
C VAL A 292 -5.59 -4.91 13.65
N HIS A 293 -5.82 -6.21 13.60
CA HIS A 293 -5.76 -7.14 14.70
C HIS A 293 -4.72 -8.22 14.36
N ARG A 294 -3.69 -8.35 15.20
CA ARG A 294 -2.55 -9.23 15.00
C ARG A 294 -2.47 -10.29 16.07
N ARG A 295 -2.26 -11.54 15.66
CA ARG A 295 -2.05 -12.71 16.51
C ARG A 295 -0.94 -13.58 15.93
N PRO A 296 -0.37 -14.50 16.73
CA PRO A 296 0.53 -15.50 16.19
C PRO A 296 -0.14 -16.27 15.05
N GLY A 297 0.49 -16.25 13.86
CA GLY A 297 0.04 -17.00 12.69
C GLY A 297 -1.19 -16.46 11.96
N TRP A 298 -1.86 -15.39 12.42
CA TRP A 298 -2.99 -14.81 11.69
C TRP A 298 -3.21 -13.32 12.01
N SER A 299 -3.89 -12.63 11.10
CA SER A 299 -4.34 -11.26 11.33
C SER A 299 -5.66 -10.98 10.65
N LEU A 300 -6.46 -10.11 11.26
CA LEU A 300 -7.58 -9.46 10.59
C LEU A 300 -7.23 -7.99 10.35
N SER A 301 -7.52 -7.48 9.16
CA SER A 301 -7.65 -6.04 8.95
C SER A 301 -9.05 -5.69 8.48
N VAL A 302 -9.52 -4.49 8.82
CA VAL A 302 -10.81 -3.97 8.37
C VAL A 302 -10.59 -2.60 7.74
N ARG A 303 -10.77 -2.51 6.42
CA ARG A 303 -10.66 -1.29 5.62
C ARG A 303 -12.04 -0.71 5.36
N MET A 304 -12.25 0.52 5.81
CA MET A 304 -13.48 1.27 5.60
C MET A 304 -13.18 2.62 4.92
N SER A 305 -14.25 3.27 4.48
CA SER A 305 -14.27 4.65 4.03
C SER A 305 -15.47 5.36 4.63
N SER A 306 -15.26 6.59 5.07
CA SER A 306 -16.29 7.46 5.64
C SER A 306 -16.29 8.83 5.00
N GLY A 307 -17.13 9.75 5.49
CA GLY A 307 -17.07 11.16 5.08
C GLY A 307 -15.69 11.82 5.27
N ARG A 308 -14.80 11.23 6.08
CA ARG A 308 -13.43 11.72 6.33
C ARG A 308 -12.39 11.22 5.34
N THR A 309 -12.64 10.11 4.65
CA THR A 309 -11.69 9.45 3.76
C THR A 309 -12.26 9.31 2.36
N VAL A 310 -11.39 9.00 1.39
CA VAL A 310 -11.83 8.73 0.00
C VAL A 310 -11.79 7.22 -0.28
N PRO A 311 -12.68 6.71 -1.15
CA PRO A 311 -12.59 5.36 -1.68
C PRO A 311 -11.27 5.13 -2.44
N THR A 312 -10.91 3.85 -2.65
CA THR A 312 -9.70 3.51 -3.41
C THR A 312 -9.78 4.00 -4.86
N GLU A 313 -8.76 4.70 -5.30
CA GLU A 313 -8.70 5.35 -6.61
C GLU A 313 -8.63 4.37 -7.80
N CYS A 314 -9.06 4.82 -8.98
CA CYS A 314 -8.80 4.18 -10.28
C CYS A 314 -8.20 5.23 -11.22
N LEU A 315 -6.93 5.07 -11.55
CA LEU A 315 -6.16 6.02 -12.35
C LEU A 315 -5.18 5.25 -13.24
N ASN A 316 -4.80 5.83 -14.38
CA ASN A 316 -3.81 5.28 -15.31
C ASN A 316 -4.11 3.84 -15.80
N GLY A 317 -5.39 3.46 -15.83
CA GLY A 317 -5.83 2.12 -16.22
C GLY A 317 -5.69 1.06 -15.12
N GLU A 318 -5.39 1.44 -13.88
CA GLU A 318 -5.22 0.55 -12.72
C GLU A 318 -6.45 0.56 -11.80
N ASN A 319 -6.64 -0.53 -11.05
CA ASN A 319 -7.76 -0.74 -10.10
C ASN A 319 -9.15 -0.63 -10.74
N LEU A 320 -9.32 -1.34 -11.85
CA LEU A 320 -10.48 -1.30 -12.71
C LEU A 320 -11.78 -1.84 -12.10
N LEU A 321 -11.68 -2.65 -11.03
CA LEU A 321 -12.79 -3.35 -10.36
C LEU A 321 -12.96 -2.98 -8.87
N GLY A 322 -12.19 -2.02 -8.35
CA GLY A 322 -12.06 -1.73 -6.92
C GLY A 322 -13.21 -0.99 -6.23
N ARG A 323 -14.44 -1.07 -6.74
CA ARG A 323 -15.60 -0.28 -6.25
C ARG A 323 -15.84 -0.36 -4.74
N HIS A 324 -15.67 -1.56 -4.19
CA HIS A 324 -16.03 -1.89 -2.81
C HIS A 324 -14.83 -1.97 -1.86
N LEU A 325 -13.62 -1.60 -2.29
CA LEU A 325 -12.40 -1.71 -1.46
C LEU A 325 -12.47 -0.91 -0.15
N GLY A 326 -13.30 0.13 -0.10
CA GLY A 326 -13.56 0.95 1.09
C GLY A 326 -14.86 0.61 1.84
N ASP A 327 -15.64 -0.38 1.40
CA ASP A 327 -16.98 -0.65 1.94
C ASP A 327 -16.97 -1.71 3.06
N GLY A 328 -15.91 -1.72 3.87
CA GLY A 328 -15.74 -2.67 4.98
C GLY A 328 -15.11 -3.99 4.55
N VAL A 329 -14.01 -3.92 3.79
CA VAL A 329 -13.23 -5.12 3.45
C VAL A 329 -12.54 -5.63 4.69
N ALA A 330 -12.87 -6.86 5.11
CA ALA A 330 -12.31 -7.52 6.27
C ALA A 330 -11.44 -8.71 5.85
N ALA A 331 -10.12 -8.54 5.83
CA ALA A 331 -9.18 -9.52 5.31
C ALA A 331 -8.57 -10.36 6.44
N LEU A 332 -8.87 -11.66 6.48
CA LEU A 332 -8.29 -12.64 7.41
C LEU A 332 -7.08 -13.35 6.79
N ARG A 333 -5.90 -12.79 7.05
CA ARG A 333 -4.62 -13.26 6.49
C ARG A 333 -4.02 -14.32 7.41
N LEU A 334 -3.62 -15.47 6.84
CA LEU A 334 -3.08 -16.60 7.60
C LEU A 334 -1.63 -16.91 7.24
N GLY A 335 -0.87 -17.28 8.27
CA GLY A 335 0.52 -17.68 8.18
C GLY A 335 1.49 -16.51 7.97
N ASP A 336 2.77 -16.82 8.14
CA ASP A 336 3.87 -15.89 7.97
C ASP A 336 4.55 -16.00 6.59
N GLN A 337 3.92 -16.72 5.66
CA GLN A 337 4.44 -16.95 4.30
C GLN A 337 4.05 -15.81 3.34
N ALA A 338 4.55 -15.87 2.10
CA ALA A 338 4.23 -14.90 1.07
C ALA A 338 2.77 -14.99 0.60
N GLU A 339 2.25 -16.21 0.44
CA GLU A 339 0.82 -16.45 0.30
C GLU A 339 0.17 -16.40 1.68
N ASP A 340 -0.93 -15.64 1.80
CA ASP A 340 -1.66 -15.39 3.03
C ASP A 340 -3.14 -15.78 2.97
N GLY A 341 -3.56 -16.40 1.85
CA GLY A 341 -4.92 -16.81 1.53
C GLY A 341 -5.57 -15.94 0.47
N TYR A 342 -4.95 -14.81 0.10
CA TYR A 342 -5.54 -13.84 -0.81
C TYR A 342 -4.68 -13.49 -2.03
N ARG A 343 -3.37 -13.71 -1.99
CA ARG A 343 -2.46 -13.17 -3.03
C ARG A 343 -2.72 -13.77 -4.39
N SER A 344 -2.77 -15.10 -4.44
CA SER A 344 -2.98 -15.85 -5.69
C SER A 344 -4.40 -15.71 -6.24
N VAL A 345 -5.37 -15.31 -5.40
CA VAL A 345 -6.79 -15.24 -5.78
C VAL A 345 -7.28 -13.83 -6.17
N LEU A 346 -6.50 -12.78 -5.87
CA LEU A 346 -6.78 -11.40 -6.31
C LEU A 346 -7.25 -11.27 -7.79
N PRO A 347 -6.55 -11.84 -8.79
CA PRO A 347 -6.96 -11.73 -10.20
C PRO A 347 -8.16 -12.59 -10.58
N VAL A 348 -8.61 -13.51 -9.72
CA VAL A 348 -9.75 -14.40 -9.99
C VAL A 348 -10.94 -14.17 -9.05
N TRP A 349 -10.84 -13.20 -8.12
CA TRP A 349 -11.93 -12.85 -7.22
C TRP A 349 -13.21 -12.43 -7.95
N ASP A 350 -14.34 -12.69 -7.31
CA ASP A 350 -15.54 -11.90 -7.51
C ASP A 350 -15.41 -10.60 -6.72
N TRP A 351 -15.11 -9.50 -7.41
CA TRP A 351 -14.95 -8.18 -6.81
C TRP A 351 -16.28 -7.56 -6.31
N ALA A 352 -17.43 -8.15 -6.63
CA ALA A 352 -18.72 -7.82 -5.99
C ALA A 352 -18.88 -8.48 -4.60
N ARG A 353 -17.98 -9.41 -4.26
CA ARG A 353 -18.01 -10.26 -3.06
C ARG A 353 -16.71 -10.21 -2.27
N LEU A 354 -16.08 -9.03 -2.20
CA LEU A 354 -14.86 -8.87 -1.41
C LEU A 354 -15.09 -9.30 0.05
N PRO A 355 -14.10 -9.95 0.71
CA PRO A 355 -14.22 -10.38 2.10
C PRO A 355 -14.71 -9.25 3.01
N GLY A 356 -15.73 -9.51 3.82
CA GLY A 356 -16.33 -8.54 4.73
C GLY A 356 -17.40 -7.62 4.13
N VAL A 357 -17.50 -7.41 2.82
CA VAL A 357 -18.41 -6.41 2.22
C VAL A 357 -19.88 -6.87 2.24
N THR A 358 -20.81 -5.91 2.41
CA THR A 358 -22.24 -6.07 2.09
C THR A 358 -22.56 -5.24 0.85
N ALA A 359 -22.92 -5.88 -0.27
CA ALA A 359 -23.13 -5.20 -1.55
C ALA A 359 -24.28 -5.81 -2.37
N GLU A 360 -24.97 -4.96 -3.13
CA GLU A 360 -25.90 -5.40 -4.18
C GLU A 360 -25.13 -6.05 -5.34
N GLN A 361 -25.58 -7.23 -5.75
CA GLN A 361 -24.98 -7.98 -6.85
C GLN A 361 -25.51 -7.49 -8.20
N GLY A 362 -24.69 -7.60 -9.26
CA GLY A 362 -25.08 -7.21 -10.62
C GLY A 362 -24.86 -5.73 -10.97
N ARG A 363 -24.14 -4.99 -10.12
CA ARG A 363 -23.71 -3.61 -10.39
C ARG A 363 -22.37 -3.55 -11.12
N SER A 364 -22.09 -2.40 -11.73
CA SER A 364 -20.76 -2.10 -12.28
C SER A 364 -19.72 -2.11 -11.15
N LEU A 365 -18.56 -2.72 -11.40
CA LEU A 365 -17.45 -2.81 -10.45
C LEU A 365 -16.41 -1.70 -10.63
N ARG A 366 -16.58 -0.82 -11.61
CA ARG A 366 -15.72 0.38 -11.76
C ARG A 366 -15.80 1.22 -10.47
N PRO A 367 -14.65 1.69 -9.93
CA PRO A 367 -14.65 2.64 -8.82
C PRO A 367 -15.53 3.85 -9.10
N ARG A 368 -16.18 4.35 -8.05
CA ARG A 368 -17.24 5.36 -8.11
C ARG A 368 -16.66 6.73 -8.46
N PRO A 369 -16.82 7.24 -9.70
CA PRO A 369 -16.23 8.52 -10.08
C PRO A 369 -17.00 9.71 -9.47
N ASP A 370 -18.25 9.49 -9.08
CA ASP A 370 -19.20 10.46 -8.56
C ASP A 370 -19.19 10.57 -7.02
N GLN A 371 -18.41 9.71 -6.33
CA GLN A 371 -18.37 9.67 -4.87
C GLN A 371 -17.01 10.14 -4.34
N PRO A 372 -16.84 11.45 -4.05
CA PRO A 372 -15.54 12.00 -3.63
C PRO A 372 -15.13 11.59 -2.21
N ARG A 373 -16.03 10.98 -1.43
CA ARG A 373 -15.83 10.55 -0.04
C ARG A 373 -16.59 9.25 0.25
N GLY A 374 -16.17 8.49 1.26
CA GLY A 374 -16.95 7.36 1.75
C GLY A 374 -18.36 7.79 2.18
N GLY A 375 -19.34 6.93 1.92
CA GLY A 375 -20.75 7.24 2.19
C GLY A 375 -21.19 6.92 3.62
N GLY A 376 -20.48 6.00 4.29
CA GLY A 376 -20.81 5.50 5.61
C GLY A 376 -20.16 6.26 6.75
N GLU A 377 -20.46 5.81 7.96
CA GLU A 377 -19.78 6.21 9.19
C GLU A 377 -18.90 5.05 9.67
N ALA A 378 -17.59 5.26 9.70
CA ALA A 378 -16.64 4.29 10.23
C ALA A 378 -16.25 4.65 11.66
N ILE A 379 -16.26 3.66 12.54
CA ILE A 379 -15.86 3.78 13.95
C ILE A 379 -14.97 2.61 14.32
N GLY A 380 -14.04 2.86 15.24
CA GLY A 380 -13.16 1.84 15.77
C GLY A 380 -12.72 2.14 17.18
N TRP A 381 -12.43 1.08 17.94
CA TRP A 381 -11.97 1.14 19.32
C TRP A 381 -11.05 -0.05 19.62
N THR A 382 -10.09 0.14 20.51
CA THR A 382 -9.14 -0.90 20.96
C THR A 382 -8.65 -0.60 22.37
N ASP A 383 -8.42 -1.64 23.16
CA ASP A 383 -7.67 -1.58 24.44
C ASP A 383 -6.19 -1.95 24.27
N GLY A 384 -5.75 -2.18 23.03
CA GLY A 384 -4.42 -2.66 22.65
C GLY A 384 -4.37 -4.17 22.43
N GLU A 385 -5.27 -4.95 23.03
CA GLU A 385 -5.36 -6.40 22.87
C GLU A 385 -6.54 -6.77 21.97
N ASN A 386 -7.74 -6.32 22.35
CA ASN A 386 -9.02 -6.53 21.69
C ASN A 386 -9.45 -5.26 20.94
N GLY A 387 -10.46 -5.38 20.08
CA GLY A 387 -11.04 -4.19 19.46
C GLY A 387 -12.32 -4.43 18.69
N VAL A 388 -12.94 -3.32 18.30
CA VAL A 388 -14.17 -3.30 17.51
C VAL A 388 -13.94 -2.36 16.33
N ALA A 389 -14.25 -2.82 15.13
CA ALA A 389 -14.45 -1.96 13.97
C ALA A 389 -15.93 -2.01 13.60
N ALA A 390 -16.54 -0.89 13.22
CA ALA A 390 -17.89 -0.89 12.67
C ALA A 390 -18.09 0.16 11.58
N LEU A 391 -18.92 -0.19 10.61
CA LEU A 391 -19.31 0.62 9.46
C LEU A 391 -20.83 0.75 9.41
N ARG A 392 -21.32 1.98 9.43
CA ARG A 392 -22.71 2.28 9.06
C ARG A 392 -22.84 2.24 7.54
N LEU A 393 -23.80 1.48 7.05
CA LEU A 393 -24.11 1.33 5.63
C LEU A 393 -24.96 2.46 5.07
N ALA A 394 -25.69 3.21 5.92
CA ALA A 394 -26.47 4.36 5.45
C ALA A 394 -25.57 5.33 4.66
N GLY A 395 -25.90 5.56 3.38
CA GLY A 395 -25.11 6.40 2.47
C GLY A 395 -24.07 5.63 1.63
N VAL A 396 -23.79 4.37 1.95
CA VAL A 396 -23.10 3.44 1.05
C VAL A 396 -24.13 2.97 0.02
N GLU A 397 -23.88 3.23 -1.26
CA GLU A 397 -24.53 2.63 -2.43
C GLU A 397 -25.95 2.04 -2.26
N GLY A 398 -26.97 2.90 -2.10
CA GLY A 398 -28.38 2.49 -2.07
C GLY A 398 -28.87 1.90 -0.74
N PHE A 399 -28.00 1.77 0.26
CA PHE A 399 -28.39 1.43 1.62
C PHE A 399 -28.91 2.67 2.35
N THR A 400 -30.09 2.56 2.95
CA THR A 400 -30.72 3.62 3.75
C THR A 400 -30.49 3.44 5.25
N GLU A 401 -30.20 2.21 5.69
CA GLU A 401 -29.78 1.89 7.05
C GLU A 401 -28.95 0.61 7.05
N GLY A 402 -28.16 0.44 8.11
CA GLY A 402 -27.50 -0.82 8.42
C GLY A 402 -26.18 -0.60 9.13
N TRP A 403 -25.77 -1.58 9.91
CA TRP A 403 -24.49 -1.60 10.59
C TRP A 403 -23.80 -2.93 10.36
N LYS A 404 -22.49 -2.84 10.14
CA LYS A 404 -21.56 -3.97 10.12
C LYS A 404 -20.57 -3.75 11.26
N ALA A 405 -20.26 -4.79 12.01
CA ALA A 405 -19.28 -4.72 13.08
C ALA A 405 -18.42 -5.99 13.14
N TRP A 406 -17.14 -5.82 13.45
CA TRP A 406 -16.17 -6.88 13.65
C TRP A 406 -15.60 -6.76 15.06
N PHE A 407 -15.94 -7.73 15.91
CA PHE A 407 -15.47 -7.82 17.30
C PHE A 407 -14.25 -8.75 17.33
N CYS A 408 -13.08 -8.18 17.59
CA CYS A 408 -11.80 -8.87 17.53
C CYS A 408 -11.33 -9.23 18.94
N PHE A 409 -11.23 -10.52 19.22
CA PHE A 409 -10.78 -11.10 20.48
C PHE A 409 -9.45 -11.84 20.30
N ALA A 410 -8.87 -12.39 21.37
CA ALA A 410 -7.65 -13.19 21.35
C ALA A 410 -7.61 -14.22 20.20
N ASP A 411 -8.61 -15.10 20.13
CA ASP A 411 -8.59 -16.27 19.24
C ASP A 411 -9.77 -16.33 18.27
N ALA A 412 -10.54 -15.23 18.18
CA ALA A 412 -11.74 -15.19 17.36
C ALA A 412 -12.10 -13.78 16.90
N VAL A 413 -12.82 -13.73 15.79
CA VAL A 413 -13.50 -12.55 15.29
C VAL A 413 -14.99 -12.87 15.17
N VAL A 414 -15.85 -11.98 15.65
CA VAL A 414 -17.30 -12.10 15.42
C VAL A 414 -17.75 -10.98 14.50
N ALA A 415 -18.28 -11.34 13.34
CA ALA A 415 -18.83 -10.41 12.36
C ALA A 415 -20.34 -10.34 12.51
N LEU A 416 -20.87 -9.15 12.83
CA LEU A 416 -22.29 -8.88 12.99
C LEU A 416 -22.78 -7.89 11.93
N GLY A 417 -24.00 -8.11 11.43
CA GLY A 417 -24.75 -7.16 10.63
C GLY A 417 -26.15 -6.95 11.20
N ALA A 418 -26.62 -5.70 11.27
CA ALA A 418 -27.95 -5.37 11.76
C ALA A 418 -28.59 -4.26 10.92
N GLY A 419 -29.91 -4.29 10.74
CA GLY A 419 -30.66 -3.22 10.10
C GLY A 419 -30.38 -3.03 8.61
N ILE A 420 -29.81 -4.04 7.94
CA ILE A 420 -29.41 -3.95 6.53
C ILE A 420 -30.66 -3.67 5.69
N THR A 421 -30.75 -2.45 5.17
CA THR A 421 -31.94 -1.94 4.49
C THR A 421 -31.52 -1.25 3.19
N ALA A 422 -31.97 -1.81 2.06
CA ALA A 422 -31.65 -1.32 0.72
C ALA A 422 -32.90 -1.42 -0.17
N PRO A 423 -33.89 -0.52 0.02
CA PRO A 423 -35.23 -0.67 -0.57
C PRO A 423 -35.24 -0.59 -2.10
N ASP A 424 -34.23 0.07 -2.69
CA ASP A 424 -34.11 0.28 -4.13
C ASP A 424 -33.19 -0.75 -4.81
N ALA A 425 -32.66 -1.74 -4.07
CA ALA A 425 -31.83 -2.78 -4.65
C ALA A 425 -32.62 -3.58 -5.70
N VAL A 426 -32.04 -3.70 -6.90
CA VAL A 426 -32.61 -4.47 -8.01
C VAL A 426 -32.07 -5.91 -7.97
N GLY A 427 -30.78 -6.07 -7.72
CA GLY A 427 -30.13 -7.36 -7.47
C GLY A 427 -30.23 -7.82 -6.02
N PRO A 428 -29.85 -9.08 -5.73
CA PRO A 428 -29.76 -9.56 -4.35
C PRO A 428 -28.64 -8.82 -3.61
N VAL A 429 -28.86 -8.52 -2.33
CA VAL A 429 -27.86 -7.96 -1.44
C VAL A 429 -27.16 -9.09 -0.72
N VAL A 430 -25.84 -9.18 -0.87
CA VAL A 430 -25.02 -10.24 -0.28
C VAL A 430 -24.03 -9.65 0.69
N THR A 431 -23.87 -10.30 1.86
CA THR A 431 -22.71 -10.09 2.72
C THR A 431 -21.73 -11.23 2.52
N THR A 432 -20.50 -10.92 2.13
CA THR A 432 -19.43 -11.93 2.06
C THR A 432 -18.66 -11.91 3.38
N ILE A 433 -18.50 -13.05 4.02
CA ILE A 433 -17.64 -13.18 5.20
C ILE A 433 -16.20 -13.40 4.78
N ASP A 434 -15.97 -14.30 3.82
CA ASP A 434 -14.63 -14.54 3.27
C ASP A 434 -14.70 -14.99 1.81
N GLN A 435 -13.63 -14.70 1.07
CA GLN A 435 -13.38 -15.14 -0.29
C GLN A 435 -11.86 -15.33 -0.46
N ARG A 436 -11.38 -16.56 -0.32
CA ARG A 436 -9.96 -16.88 -0.17
C ARG A 436 -9.56 -18.10 -0.99
N LEU A 437 -8.27 -18.33 -1.12
CA LEU A 437 -7.70 -19.57 -1.67
C LEU A 437 -8.18 -20.77 -0.83
N ALA A 438 -8.77 -21.77 -1.49
CA ALA A 438 -9.50 -22.85 -0.82
C ALA A 438 -8.61 -23.80 -0.01
N ASP A 439 -7.36 -23.99 -0.41
CA ASP A 439 -6.40 -24.91 0.21
C ASP A 439 -5.37 -24.20 1.10
N HIS A 440 -5.60 -22.94 1.49
CA HIS A 440 -4.67 -22.16 2.31
C HIS A 440 -5.13 -21.96 3.77
N GLY A 441 -4.49 -22.71 4.65
CA GLY A 441 -4.72 -22.67 6.10
C GLY A 441 -6.10 -23.19 6.51
N SER A 442 -6.35 -23.28 7.81
CA SER A 442 -7.63 -23.70 8.37
C SER A 442 -8.32 -22.53 9.04
N VAL A 443 -9.60 -22.30 8.74
CA VAL A 443 -10.46 -21.34 9.43
C VAL A 443 -11.81 -21.97 9.63
N THR A 444 -12.30 -21.93 10.85
CA THR A 444 -13.67 -22.34 11.15
C THR A 444 -14.59 -21.14 11.08
N TYR A 445 -15.62 -21.23 10.25
CA TYR A 445 -16.70 -20.25 10.17
C TYR A 445 -17.97 -20.86 10.77
N VAL A 446 -18.56 -20.20 11.75
CA VAL A 446 -19.80 -20.65 12.42
C VAL A 446 -20.88 -19.60 12.17
N PRO A 447 -21.75 -19.80 11.16
CA PRO A 447 -22.94 -18.97 10.98
C PRO A 447 -23.87 -19.11 12.18
N MET A 448 -24.26 -17.99 12.77
CA MET A 448 -25.17 -17.92 13.93
C MET A 448 -26.59 -17.48 13.52
N THR A 449 -26.79 -17.20 12.23
CA THR A 449 -28.08 -16.88 11.61
C THR A 449 -28.31 -17.73 10.36
N THR A 450 -29.56 -17.79 9.89
CA THR A 450 -29.93 -18.47 8.65
C THR A 450 -29.56 -17.63 7.42
N GLY A 451 -29.75 -18.18 6.21
CA GLY A 451 -29.49 -17.49 4.94
C GLY A 451 -28.02 -17.47 4.53
N HIS A 452 -27.18 -18.28 5.17
CA HIS A 452 -25.77 -18.40 4.80
C HIS A 452 -25.57 -19.33 3.60
N PHE A 453 -24.46 -19.12 2.88
CA PHE A 453 -23.95 -20.01 1.85
C PHE A 453 -22.45 -20.19 2.03
N SER A 454 -21.93 -21.32 1.55
CA SER A 454 -20.50 -21.59 1.48
C SER A 454 -20.20 -22.57 0.35
N GLY A 455 -19.04 -22.44 -0.28
CA GLY A 455 -18.60 -23.37 -1.31
C GLY A 455 -17.20 -23.07 -1.82
N VAL A 456 -16.68 -23.98 -2.64
CA VAL A 456 -15.44 -23.78 -3.39
C VAL A 456 -15.79 -23.73 -4.87
N GLU A 457 -15.32 -22.71 -5.56
CA GLU A 457 -15.52 -22.52 -7.00
C GLU A 457 -14.15 -22.41 -7.69
N ARG A 458 -13.96 -23.18 -8.77
CA ARG A 458 -12.82 -23.00 -9.67
C ARG A 458 -13.07 -21.75 -10.50
N ARG A 459 -12.19 -20.74 -10.37
CA ARG A 459 -12.32 -19.45 -11.07
C ARG A 459 -11.12 -19.18 -11.96
N THR A 460 -11.37 -18.49 -13.07
CA THR A 460 -10.36 -18.07 -14.04
C THR A 460 -10.47 -16.55 -14.24
N GLY A 461 -9.34 -15.87 -14.32
CA GLY A 461 -9.22 -14.43 -14.50
C GLY A 461 -7.81 -14.03 -14.88
N SER A 462 -7.50 -12.74 -14.89
CA SER A 462 -6.17 -12.23 -15.21
C SER A 462 -5.89 -10.89 -14.51
N TRP A 463 -4.61 -10.57 -14.32
CA TRP A 463 -4.23 -9.26 -13.81
C TRP A 463 -4.66 -8.11 -14.75
N ARG A 464 -4.79 -8.39 -16.05
CA ARG A 464 -5.33 -7.45 -17.03
C ARG A 464 -6.75 -6.97 -16.72
N ASP A 465 -7.55 -7.81 -16.07
CA ASP A 465 -8.92 -7.44 -15.68
C ASP A 465 -8.93 -6.37 -14.58
N LEU A 466 -7.87 -6.32 -13.77
CA LEU A 466 -7.66 -5.34 -12.70
C LEU A 466 -6.90 -4.11 -13.17
N SER A 467 -5.97 -4.28 -14.11
CA SER A 467 -5.10 -3.23 -14.62
C SER A 467 -4.84 -3.42 -16.11
N GLY A 468 -5.20 -2.43 -16.93
CA GLY A 468 -5.08 -2.52 -18.39
C GLY A 468 -3.65 -2.71 -18.92
N VAL A 469 -2.63 -2.58 -18.06
CA VAL A 469 -1.20 -2.73 -18.39
C VAL A 469 -0.56 -4.00 -17.85
N GLU A 470 -1.30 -4.80 -17.10
CA GLU A 470 -0.79 -6.06 -16.59
C GLU A 470 -0.96 -7.21 -17.60
N SER A 471 -0.33 -8.33 -17.25
CA SER A 471 -0.39 -9.55 -18.03
C SER A 471 -1.83 -10.04 -18.22
N GLY A 472 -2.19 -10.33 -19.47
CA GLY A 472 -3.44 -11.01 -19.83
C GLY A 472 -3.33 -12.54 -19.75
N ARG A 473 -2.24 -13.08 -19.19
CA ARG A 473 -2.10 -14.52 -19.01
C ARG A 473 -3.17 -15.00 -18.02
N PRO A 474 -3.97 -16.03 -18.36
CA PRO A 474 -4.96 -16.59 -17.45
C PRO A 474 -4.31 -17.09 -16.15
N VAL A 475 -4.94 -16.76 -15.04
CA VAL A 475 -4.71 -17.30 -13.70
C VAL A 475 -5.96 -18.09 -13.33
N GLU A 476 -5.77 -19.24 -12.69
CA GLU A 476 -6.87 -20.08 -12.24
C GLU A 476 -6.62 -20.57 -10.83
N ALA A 477 -7.62 -20.46 -9.94
CA ALA A 477 -7.54 -20.96 -8.57
C ALA A 477 -8.87 -21.54 -8.10
N ASP A 478 -8.81 -22.45 -7.13
CA ASP A 478 -9.98 -22.87 -6.37
C ASP A 478 -10.22 -21.85 -5.24
N VAL A 479 -11.35 -21.16 -5.29
CA VAL A 479 -11.69 -20.06 -4.39
C VAL A 479 -12.79 -20.52 -3.45
N PHE A 480 -12.49 -20.56 -2.16
CA PHE A 480 -13.50 -20.71 -1.11
C PHE A 480 -14.24 -19.38 -0.95
N VAL A 481 -15.56 -19.44 -0.86
CA VAL A 481 -16.42 -18.30 -0.56
C VAL A 481 -17.46 -18.69 0.47
N MET A 482 -17.74 -17.79 1.41
CA MET A 482 -18.89 -17.92 2.30
C MET A 482 -19.52 -16.56 2.63
N GLY A 483 -20.83 -16.55 2.86
CA GLY A 483 -21.55 -15.31 3.10
C GLY A 483 -22.99 -15.53 3.51
N PHE A 484 -23.78 -14.47 3.44
CA PHE A 484 -25.21 -14.42 3.69
C PHE A 484 -25.91 -13.72 2.53
N ASP A 485 -27.00 -14.32 2.03
CA ASP A 485 -27.87 -13.73 1.02
C ASP A 485 -29.08 -13.08 1.72
N HIS A 486 -29.22 -11.77 1.59
CA HIS A 486 -30.31 -10.99 2.17
C HIS A 486 -31.48 -10.81 1.20
N GLY A 487 -31.39 -11.40 0.00
CA GLY A 487 -32.37 -11.25 -1.06
C GLY A 487 -32.37 -9.87 -1.70
N ALA A 488 -33.31 -9.64 -2.62
CA ALA A 488 -33.55 -8.33 -3.19
C ALA A 488 -34.34 -7.45 -2.21
N ARG A 489 -34.03 -6.15 -2.18
CA ARG A 489 -34.70 -5.15 -1.35
C ARG A 489 -34.81 -5.54 0.13
N PRO A 490 -33.71 -5.90 0.80
CA PRO A 490 -33.77 -6.25 2.22
C PRO A 490 -34.28 -5.06 3.04
N GLU A 491 -35.06 -5.39 4.08
CA GLU A 491 -35.53 -4.45 5.09
C GLU A 491 -35.20 -5.02 6.47
N ASN A 492 -34.39 -4.28 7.24
CA ASN A 492 -33.94 -4.69 8.57
C ASN A 492 -33.30 -6.09 8.62
N ALA A 493 -32.60 -6.50 7.55
CA ALA A 493 -31.91 -7.79 7.52
C ALA A 493 -30.69 -7.79 8.46
N SER A 494 -30.24 -8.98 8.86
CA SER A 494 -29.15 -9.15 9.80
C SER A 494 -28.35 -10.42 9.52
N TYR A 495 -27.11 -10.46 10.00
CA TYR A 495 -26.29 -11.67 10.02
C TYR A 495 -25.42 -11.72 11.28
N ALA A 496 -24.99 -12.93 11.65
CA ALA A 496 -23.96 -13.12 12.66
C ALA A 496 -23.08 -14.33 12.28
N CYS A 497 -21.75 -14.18 12.39
CA CYS A 497 -20.80 -15.25 12.11
C CYS A 497 -19.60 -15.15 13.05
N LEU A 498 -19.25 -16.27 13.68
CA LEU A 498 -17.96 -16.44 14.36
C LEU A 498 -16.93 -16.95 13.34
N ILE A 499 -15.76 -16.35 13.37
CA ILE A 499 -14.60 -16.67 12.53
C ILE A 499 -13.46 -17.02 13.49
N ALA A 500 -13.01 -18.27 13.45
CA ALA A 500 -11.98 -18.82 14.33
C ALA A 500 -10.82 -19.40 13.49
N PRO A 501 -9.67 -18.72 13.42
CA PRO A 501 -8.50 -19.18 12.65
C PRO A 501 -7.69 -20.32 13.31
N GLY A 502 -8.11 -20.78 14.50
CA GLY A 502 -7.47 -21.87 15.25
C GLY A 502 -8.32 -23.14 15.33
N ASP A 503 -7.74 -24.19 15.89
CA ASP A 503 -8.38 -25.52 15.99
C ASP A 503 -9.46 -25.59 17.08
N GLU A 504 -9.39 -24.71 18.08
CA GLU A 504 -10.35 -24.65 19.19
C GLU A 504 -11.32 -23.48 19.02
N LEU A 505 -12.61 -23.75 19.22
CA LEU A 505 -13.65 -22.74 19.19
C LEU A 505 -13.81 -22.10 20.57
N PRO A 506 -13.66 -20.76 20.71
CA PRO A 506 -13.92 -20.09 21.97
C PRO A 506 -15.42 -20.04 22.28
N GLU A 507 -15.75 -19.92 23.57
CA GLU A 507 -17.13 -19.70 24.01
C GLU A 507 -17.56 -18.26 23.68
N VAL A 508 -18.47 -18.13 22.72
CA VAL A 508 -18.94 -16.85 22.18
C VAL A 508 -20.46 -16.74 22.29
N GLU A 509 -20.92 -15.58 22.76
CA GLU A 509 -22.34 -15.24 22.87
C GLU A 509 -22.61 -13.85 22.25
N VAL A 510 -23.56 -13.78 21.31
CA VAL A 510 -24.04 -12.51 20.77
C VAL A 510 -25.12 -11.95 21.70
N LEU A 511 -24.78 -10.92 22.47
CA LEU A 511 -25.65 -10.30 23.48
C LEU A 511 -26.67 -9.35 22.85
N ALA A 512 -26.30 -8.69 21.75
CA ALA A 512 -27.17 -7.79 20.99
C ALA A 512 -26.73 -7.71 19.53
N ASN A 513 -27.67 -7.63 18.60
CA ASN A 513 -27.42 -7.36 17.20
C ASN A 513 -28.56 -6.51 16.60
N ARG A 514 -28.57 -5.21 16.93
CA ARG A 514 -29.56 -4.22 16.51
C ARG A 514 -28.86 -2.96 16.00
N VAL A 515 -29.60 -2.08 15.30
CA VAL A 515 -29.07 -0.83 14.71
C VAL A 515 -28.44 0.09 15.77
N ASP A 516 -29.06 0.15 16.94
CA ASP A 516 -28.66 0.98 18.08
C ASP A 516 -27.59 0.33 18.97
N ARG A 517 -27.48 -1.02 18.94
CA ARG A 517 -26.61 -1.78 19.84
C ARG A 517 -26.17 -3.12 19.26
N GLN A 518 -24.86 -3.34 19.19
CA GLN A 518 -24.23 -4.62 18.86
C GLN A 518 -23.23 -4.99 19.96
N ALA A 519 -23.35 -6.19 20.54
CA ALA A 519 -22.51 -6.60 21.66
C ALA A 519 -22.22 -8.10 21.62
N VAL A 520 -20.98 -8.47 21.95
CA VAL A 520 -20.49 -9.85 21.92
C VAL A 520 -19.70 -10.12 23.19
N ARG A 521 -19.93 -11.29 23.79
CA ARG A 521 -19.10 -11.86 24.85
C ARG A 521 -18.24 -12.98 24.28
N CYS A 522 -16.96 -12.99 24.63
CA CYS A 522 -16.04 -14.09 24.35
C CYS A 522 -15.29 -14.42 25.66
N GLY A 523 -15.61 -15.56 26.27
CA GLY A 523 -15.16 -15.88 27.63
C GLY A 523 -15.55 -14.78 28.63
N SER A 524 -14.56 -14.15 29.27
CA SER A 524 -14.76 -13.07 30.26
C SER A 524 -14.84 -11.67 29.65
N VAL A 525 -14.51 -11.52 28.36
CA VAL A 525 -14.44 -10.21 27.69
C VAL A 525 -15.79 -9.91 27.03
N VAL A 526 -16.29 -8.69 27.24
CA VAL A 526 -17.46 -8.17 26.54
C VAL A 526 -17.05 -6.95 25.75
N LEU A 527 -17.34 -6.96 24.45
CA LEU A 527 -17.15 -5.83 23.57
C LEU A 527 -18.52 -5.34 23.08
N GLU A 528 -18.71 -4.03 23.05
CA GLU A 528 -19.98 -3.41 22.69
C GLU A 528 -19.78 -2.17 21.83
N ARG A 529 -20.65 -2.03 20.82
CA ARG A 529 -20.89 -0.80 20.08
C ARG A 529 -22.34 -0.37 20.33
N SER A 530 -22.52 0.83 20.84
CA SER A 530 -23.83 1.45 21.08
C SER A 530 -23.86 2.86 20.52
N MET A 531 -25.03 3.32 20.06
CA MET A 531 -25.25 4.75 19.84
C MET A 531 -25.22 5.46 21.20
N ALA A 532 -24.57 6.61 21.30
CA ALA A 532 -24.67 7.45 22.50
C ALA A 532 -26.14 7.87 22.68
N GLY A 533 -26.70 7.60 23.85
CA GLY A 533 -28.05 8.04 24.25
C GLY A 533 -28.10 9.50 24.65
#